data_AF-A0A9E1SIA2-F1
#
_entry.id   AF-A0A9E1SIA2-F1
#
_cell.length_a   1.000
_cell.length_b   1.000
_cell.length_c   1.000
_cell.angle_alpha   90.00
_cell.angle_beta   90.00
_cell.angle_gamma   90.00
#
_symmetry.space_group_name_H-M   'P 1'
#
loop_
_entity.id
_entity.type
_entity.pdbx_description
1 polymer ?
#
loop_
_entity_poly.entity_id
_entity_poly.type
_entity_poly.pdbx_seq_one_letter_code
_entity_poly.pdbx_strand_id
1 'polypeptide(L)'
;MEFSGKLVIAVSSRALFNLDESHHIFETQGKQAYCTYQVEHEEDILEPGFGYELVRKLLAINTLASSSKPLVEVILLSQNSADTGLRIFNSIDHFKLNITRAAFTSGMTPYCYIPAFGAHLFLSANADDVANALAAKYAAATILSGTQRKAASEQLRIAFDGDAVIFSDQSERIYQEQGLAAFTENEKVSAKIPLPGGPFKGFLEALQSIQAQFSED
;
A
#
# COMPACT_ATOMS: atom_id res chain seq x y z
N MET A 1 -9.58 1.08 -13.52
CA MET A 1 -10.57 1.71 -12.62
C MET A 1 -10.66 3.17 -12.99
N GLU A 2 -11.86 3.72 -13.15
CA GLU A 2 -12.03 5.17 -13.33
C GLU A 2 -11.76 5.88 -12.00
N PHE A 3 -10.93 6.92 -12.03
CA PHE A 3 -10.55 7.68 -10.86
C PHE A 3 -11.74 8.51 -10.36
N SER A 4 -12.19 8.26 -9.13
CA SER A 4 -13.38 8.90 -8.53
C SER A 4 -13.08 10.22 -7.82
N GLY A 5 -11.91 10.83 -8.06
CA GLY A 5 -11.48 12.06 -7.39
C GLY A 5 -10.81 11.83 -6.03
N LYS A 6 -10.53 10.57 -5.66
CA LYS A 6 -9.96 10.19 -4.37
C LYS A 6 -8.89 9.11 -4.54
N LEU A 7 -7.73 9.31 -3.91
CA LEU A 7 -6.68 8.32 -3.78
C LEU A 7 -7.02 7.36 -2.64
N VAL A 8 -7.12 6.06 -2.96
CA VAL A 8 -7.42 5.01 -1.98
C VAL A 8 -6.20 4.12 -1.79
N ILE A 9 -5.70 4.02 -0.56
CA ILE A 9 -4.52 3.21 -0.19
C ILE A 9 -4.96 2.09 0.74
N ALA A 10 -4.67 0.86 0.37
CA ALA A 10 -4.80 -0.28 1.27
C ALA A 10 -3.47 -0.50 2.01
N VAL A 11 -3.51 -0.66 3.33
CA VAL A 11 -2.31 -0.91 4.15
C VAL A 11 -2.53 -2.15 5.02
N SER A 12 -1.52 -3.02 5.10
CA SER A 12 -1.58 -4.17 6.00
C SER A 12 -1.29 -3.78 7.45
N SER A 13 -1.86 -4.52 8.41
CA SER A 13 -1.69 -4.21 9.84
C SER A 13 -0.23 -4.17 10.28
N ARG A 14 0.60 -5.09 9.77
CA ARG A 14 2.05 -5.14 10.07
C ARG A 14 2.86 -4.04 9.38
N ALA A 15 2.34 -3.47 8.29
CA ALA A 15 2.94 -2.27 7.70
C ALA A 15 2.62 -1.04 8.55
N LEU A 16 1.40 -0.94 9.07
CA LEU A 16 0.94 0.21 9.84
C LEU A 16 1.51 0.23 11.27
N PHE A 17 1.53 -0.92 11.95
CA PHE A 17 1.97 -1.05 13.34
C PHE A 17 2.98 -2.18 13.52
N ASN A 18 3.82 -2.04 14.54
CA ASN A 18 4.73 -3.08 14.96
C ASN A 18 3.94 -4.22 15.63
N LEU A 19 3.94 -5.38 14.97
CA LEU A 19 3.28 -6.61 15.41
C LEU A 19 4.27 -7.78 15.40
N ASP A 20 5.57 -7.50 15.48
CA ASP A 20 6.60 -8.52 15.30
C ASP A 20 6.58 -9.57 16.41
N GLU A 21 6.33 -9.17 17.66
CA GLU A 21 6.17 -10.11 18.78
C GLU A 21 4.95 -11.02 18.58
N SER A 22 3.79 -10.45 18.30
CA SER A 22 2.57 -11.21 18.02
C SER A 22 2.76 -12.14 16.81
N HIS A 23 3.43 -11.66 15.76
CA HIS A 23 3.74 -12.48 14.61
C HIS A 23 4.67 -13.65 14.95
N HIS A 24 5.69 -13.42 15.79
CA HIS A 24 6.57 -14.49 16.27
C HIS A 24 5.80 -15.55 17.06
N ILE A 25 4.83 -15.15 17.90
CA ILE A 25 3.93 -16.08 18.61
C ILE A 25 3.11 -16.89 17.60
N PHE A 26 2.58 -16.27 16.56
CA PHE A 26 1.86 -16.99 15.51
C PHE A 26 2.73 -18.04 14.81
N GLU A 27 3.96 -17.68 14.45
CA GLU A 27 4.89 -18.60 13.76
C GLU A 27 5.34 -19.77 14.65
N THR A 28 5.57 -19.52 15.94
CA THR A 28 6.15 -20.52 16.86
C THR A 28 5.11 -21.33 17.64
N GLN A 29 3.96 -20.73 17.96
CA GLN A 29 2.93 -21.31 18.84
C GLN A 29 1.56 -21.45 18.17
N GLY A 30 1.40 -20.91 16.96
CA GLY A 30 0.20 -21.06 16.14
C GLY A 30 -0.93 -20.08 16.46
N LYS A 31 -2.03 -20.22 15.70
CA LYS A 31 -3.15 -19.28 15.69
C LYS A 31 -3.84 -19.10 17.04
N GLN A 32 -3.98 -20.15 17.84
CA GLN A 32 -4.70 -20.04 19.12
C GLN A 32 -3.93 -19.19 20.13
N ALA A 33 -2.63 -19.43 20.30
CA ALA A 33 -1.76 -18.63 21.16
C ALA A 33 -1.71 -17.17 20.71
N TYR A 34 -1.62 -16.95 19.39
CA TYR A 34 -1.72 -15.62 18.79
C TYR A 34 -3.02 -14.89 19.17
N CYS A 35 -4.17 -15.56 19.02
CA CYS A 35 -5.46 -14.94 19.34
C CYS A 35 -5.55 -14.59 20.83
N THR A 36 -5.16 -15.50 21.72
CA THR A 36 -5.15 -15.24 23.17
C THR A 36 -4.27 -14.04 23.49
N TYR A 37 -3.05 -13.99 22.96
CA TYR A 37 -2.13 -12.88 23.17
C TYR A 37 -2.72 -11.54 22.71
N GLN A 38 -3.35 -11.51 21.52
CA GLN A 38 -3.97 -10.30 20.99
C GLN A 38 -5.13 -9.77 21.84
N VAL A 39 -5.93 -10.66 22.43
CA VAL A 39 -7.05 -10.29 23.32
C VAL A 39 -6.53 -9.84 24.68
N GLU A 40 -5.53 -10.52 25.25
CA GLU A 40 -4.93 -10.13 26.53
C GLU A 40 -4.27 -8.74 26.49
N HIS A 41 -3.73 -8.36 25.32
CA HIS A 41 -3.05 -7.09 25.08
C HIS A 41 -3.93 -6.13 24.27
N GLU A 42 -5.26 -6.30 24.25
CA GLU A 42 -6.18 -5.51 23.43
C GLU A 42 -6.08 -3.99 23.69
N GLU A 43 -5.87 -3.61 24.94
CA GLU A 43 -5.73 -2.21 25.39
C GLU A 43 -4.30 -1.67 25.22
N ASP A 44 -3.34 -2.52 24.87
CA ASP A 44 -1.95 -2.11 24.69
C ASP A 44 -1.74 -1.49 23.31
N ILE A 45 -1.45 -0.19 23.30
CA ILE A 45 -1.19 0.58 22.09
C ILE A 45 0.04 0.01 21.36
N LEU A 46 -0.16 -0.35 20.10
CA LEU A 46 0.93 -0.84 19.24
C LEU A 46 1.87 0.31 18.87
N GLU A 47 3.16 0.03 18.86
CA GLU A 47 4.14 0.99 18.36
C GLU A 47 3.98 1.22 16.84
N PRO A 48 4.31 2.43 16.34
CA PRO A 48 4.33 2.71 14.91
C PRO A 48 5.17 1.72 14.10
N GLY A 49 4.59 1.16 13.03
CA GLY A 49 5.28 0.31 12.07
C GLY A 49 6.06 1.11 11.02
N PHE A 50 6.78 0.41 10.13
CA PHE A 50 7.59 1.06 9.08
C PHE A 50 6.79 1.88 8.07
N GLY A 51 5.50 1.56 7.86
CA GLY A 51 4.60 2.28 6.99
C GLY A 51 3.84 3.41 7.68
N TYR A 52 3.95 3.55 9.01
CA TYR A 52 3.15 4.50 9.79
C TYR A 52 3.33 5.95 9.32
N GLU A 53 4.57 6.42 9.19
CA GLU A 53 4.84 7.81 8.79
C GLU A 53 4.34 8.13 7.39
N LEU A 54 4.40 7.16 6.47
CA LEU A 54 3.84 7.30 5.12
C LEU A 54 2.32 7.47 5.19
N VAL A 55 1.63 6.63 5.96
CA VAL A 55 0.17 6.70 6.16
C VAL A 55 -0.24 8.01 6.83
N ARG A 56 0.49 8.45 7.87
CA ARG A 56 0.27 9.72 8.55
C ARG A 56 0.33 10.90 7.57
N LYS A 57 1.37 10.97 6.74
CA LYS A 57 1.55 12.03 5.75
C LYS A 57 0.50 11.99 4.64
N LEU A 58 0.14 10.80 4.18
CA LEU A 58 -0.93 10.61 3.20
C LEU A 58 -2.28 11.14 3.73
N LEU A 59 -2.63 10.80 4.97
CA LEU A 59 -3.85 11.29 5.61
C LEU A 59 -3.80 12.80 5.89
N ALA A 60 -2.62 13.36 6.19
CA ALA A 60 -2.44 14.79 6.39
C ALA A 60 -2.74 15.63 5.13
N ILE A 61 -2.68 15.07 3.93
CA ILE A 61 -3.09 15.78 2.70
C ILE A 61 -4.55 16.28 2.80
N ASN A 62 -5.41 15.52 3.50
CA ASN A 62 -6.80 15.91 3.69
C ASN A 62 -6.99 17.18 4.53
N THR A 63 -6.01 17.52 5.38
CA THR A 63 -6.08 18.74 6.21
C THR A 63 -5.57 19.97 5.46
N LEU A 64 -4.73 19.77 4.44
CA LEU A 64 -4.21 20.82 3.58
C LEU A 64 -5.21 21.23 2.49
N ALA A 65 -6.09 20.30 2.09
CA ALA A 65 -7.08 20.55 1.05
C ALA A 65 -8.14 21.54 1.53
N SER A 66 -8.49 22.53 0.68
CA SER A 66 -9.62 23.45 0.93
C SER A 66 -10.99 22.80 0.72
N SER A 67 -11.03 21.55 0.24
CA SER A 67 -12.24 20.80 -0.07
C SER A 67 -12.82 20.15 1.20
N SER A 68 -14.16 20.11 1.29
CA SER A 68 -14.86 19.40 2.37
C SER A 68 -14.83 17.87 2.23
N LYS A 69 -14.32 17.34 1.11
CA LYS A 69 -14.23 15.90 0.84
C LYS A 69 -12.79 15.42 0.98
N PRO A 70 -12.54 14.27 1.62
CA PRO A 70 -11.19 13.72 1.74
C PRO A 70 -10.65 13.30 0.36
N LEU A 71 -9.46 13.79 0.03
CA LEU A 71 -8.70 13.47 -1.18
C LEU A 71 -8.00 12.12 -1.07
N VAL A 72 -7.60 11.74 0.14
CA VAL A 72 -6.91 10.49 0.44
C VAL A 72 -7.74 9.67 1.42
N GLU A 73 -7.85 8.39 1.15
CA GLU A 73 -8.48 7.42 2.04
C GLU A 73 -7.55 6.24 2.25
N VAL A 74 -7.37 5.85 3.51
CA VAL A 74 -6.56 4.69 3.87
C VAL A 74 -7.50 3.61 4.43
N ILE A 75 -7.28 2.37 3.99
CA ILE A 75 -8.08 1.20 4.36
C ILE A 75 -7.14 0.18 4.98
N LEU A 76 -7.54 -0.38 6.12
CA LEU A 76 -6.79 -1.45 6.76
C LEU A 76 -7.17 -2.80 6.15
N LEU A 77 -6.20 -3.56 5.64
CA LEU A 77 -6.41 -4.96 5.26
C LEU A 77 -5.61 -5.87 6.20
N SER A 78 -6.29 -6.68 6.99
CA SER A 78 -5.66 -7.50 8.01
C SER A 78 -5.90 -8.98 7.77
N GLN A 79 -4.83 -9.78 7.94
CA GLN A 79 -4.96 -11.23 8.04
C GLN A 79 -5.56 -11.67 9.38
N ASN A 80 -5.68 -10.76 10.35
CA ASN A 80 -6.25 -11.07 11.65
C ASN A 80 -7.75 -11.40 11.54
N SER A 81 -8.32 -11.97 12.60
CA SER A 81 -9.77 -11.99 12.76
C SER A 81 -10.26 -10.62 13.21
N ALA A 82 -11.56 -10.35 13.06
CA ALA A 82 -12.17 -9.14 13.59
C ALA A 82 -11.98 -9.03 15.12
N ASP A 83 -12.09 -10.17 15.83
CA ASP A 83 -11.94 -10.22 17.29
C ASP A 83 -10.52 -9.86 17.75
N THR A 84 -9.50 -10.24 16.98
CA THR A 84 -8.08 -9.91 17.28
C THR A 84 -7.63 -8.60 16.65
N GLY A 85 -8.54 -7.93 15.95
CA GLY A 85 -8.33 -6.65 15.28
C GLY A 85 -8.55 -5.44 16.17
N LEU A 86 -9.21 -5.59 17.34
CA LEU A 86 -9.54 -4.49 18.25
C LEU A 86 -8.28 -3.74 18.71
N ARG A 87 -7.21 -4.45 19.07
CA ARG A 87 -5.91 -3.83 19.41
C ARG A 87 -5.39 -2.87 18.32
N ILE A 88 -5.58 -3.25 17.06
CA ILE A 88 -5.17 -2.41 15.92
C ILE A 88 -6.06 -1.18 15.85
N PHE A 89 -7.37 -1.31 16.02
CA PHE A 89 -8.29 -0.18 16.03
C PHE A 89 -8.07 0.77 17.22
N ASN A 90 -7.82 0.24 18.41
CA ASN A 90 -7.45 1.03 19.59
C ASN A 90 -6.18 1.85 19.31
N SER A 91 -5.21 1.26 18.61
CA SER A 91 -4.01 1.97 18.16
C SER A 91 -4.32 3.04 17.09
N ILE A 92 -5.17 2.73 16.11
CA ILE A 92 -5.63 3.69 15.08
C ILE A 92 -6.28 4.91 15.74
N ASP A 93 -7.17 4.69 16.72
CA ASP A 93 -7.87 5.73 17.46
C ASP A 93 -6.91 6.56 18.32
N HIS A 94 -6.01 5.90 19.06
CA HIS A 94 -4.96 6.55 19.85
C HIS A 94 -4.12 7.53 19.01
N PHE A 95 -3.69 7.09 17.82
CA PHE A 95 -2.91 7.92 16.89
C PHE A 95 -3.76 8.85 16.02
N LYS A 96 -5.09 8.83 16.16
CA LYS A 96 -6.05 9.65 15.41
C LYS A 96 -5.91 9.51 13.89
N LEU A 97 -5.60 8.30 13.43
CA LEU A 97 -5.55 8.01 12.00
C LEU A 97 -6.99 7.87 11.49
N ASN A 98 -7.39 8.71 10.54
CA ASN A 98 -8.74 8.68 9.97
C ASN A 98 -8.93 7.49 9.00
N ILE A 99 -8.92 6.27 9.55
CA ILE A 99 -9.09 5.00 8.85
C ILE A 99 -10.47 4.45 9.23
N THR A 100 -11.45 4.64 8.34
CA THR A 100 -12.85 4.29 8.61
C THR A 100 -13.30 2.98 7.98
N ARG A 101 -12.46 2.37 7.13
CA ARG A 101 -12.75 1.08 6.48
C ARG A 101 -11.63 0.09 6.78
N ALA A 102 -12.05 -1.15 7.03
CA ALA A 102 -11.14 -2.27 7.21
C ALA A 102 -11.76 -3.57 6.67
N ALA A 103 -10.91 -4.53 6.32
CA ALA A 103 -11.31 -5.91 6.12
C ALA A 103 -10.39 -6.87 6.87
N PHE A 104 -10.99 -7.89 7.48
CA PHE A 104 -10.33 -8.93 8.24
C PHE A 104 -10.56 -10.27 7.55
N THR A 105 -9.48 -10.95 7.19
CA THR A 105 -9.55 -12.15 6.36
C THR A 105 -9.32 -13.44 7.15
N SER A 106 -9.10 -13.35 8.47
CA SER A 106 -8.98 -14.49 9.39
C SER A 106 -7.94 -15.55 8.99
N GLY A 107 -6.86 -15.10 8.34
CA GLY A 107 -5.71 -15.90 7.90
C GLY A 107 -5.64 -16.09 6.37
N MET A 108 -6.64 -15.65 5.61
CA MET A 108 -6.56 -15.64 4.15
C MET A 108 -5.75 -14.44 3.64
N THR A 109 -5.25 -14.52 2.42
CA THR A 109 -4.52 -13.39 1.84
C THR A 109 -5.41 -12.15 1.66
N PRO A 110 -4.95 -10.94 2.04
CA PRO A 110 -5.78 -9.74 2.06
C PRO A 110 -5.99 -9.10 0.68
N TYR A 111 -5.09 -9.36 -0.29
CA TYR A 111 -5.09 -8.61 -1.57
C TYR A 111 -6.36 -8.81 -2.41
N CYS A 112 -7.11 -9.89 -2.19
CA CYS A 112 -8.39 -10.15 -2.87
C CYS A 112 -9.42 -9.04 -2.66
N TYR A 113 -9.28 -8.23 -1.61
CA TYR A 113 -10.17 -7.12 -1.30
C TYR A 113 -9.78 -5.80 -1.98
N ILE A 114 -8.57 -5.69 -2.56
CA ILE A 114 -8.12 -4.51 -3.33
C ILE A 114 -9.17 -4.04 -4.35
N PRO A 115 -9.70 -4.89 -5.24
CA PRO A 115 -10.68 -4.47 -6.23
C PRO A 115 -12.00 -4.02 -5.61
N ALA A 116 -12.48 -4.71 -4.58
CA ALA A 116 -13.74 -4.38 -3.90
C ALA A 116 -13.69 -3.02 -3.20
N PHE A 117 -12.52 -2.64 -2.70
CA PHE A 117 -12.30 -1.34 -2.07
C PHE A 117 -11.95 -0.22 -3.03
N GLY A 118 -11.65 -0.53 -4.29
CA GLY A 118 -11.15 0.44 -5.26
C GLY A 118 -9.77 0.98 -4.89
N ALA A 119 -8.92 0.16 -4.24
CA ALA A 119 -7.60 0.60 -3.80
C ALA A 119 -6.65 0.78 -5.00
N HIS A 120 -5.99 1.93 -5.03
CA HIS A 120 -5.03 2.31 -6.07
C HIS A 120 -3.63 1.77 -5.79
N LEU A 121 -3.31 1.51 -4.52
CA LEU A 121 -2.03 0.97 -4.07
C LEU A 121 -2.24 0.13 -2.81
N PHE A 122 -1.61 -1.04 -2.77
CA PHE A 122 -1.53 -1.88 -1.57
C PHE A 122 -0.12 -1.87 -0.98
N LEU A 123 -0.02 -1.53 0.31
CA LEU A 123 1.24 -1.46 1.05
C LEU A 123 1.26 -2.57 2.09
N SER A 124 2.29 -3.43 2.07
CA SER A 124 2.40 -4.52 3.05
C SER A 124 3.83 -4.75 3.50
N ALA A 125 4.00 -5.21 4.73
CA ALA A 125 5.28 -5.75 5.22
C ALA A 125 5.54 -7.19 4.76
N ASN A 126 4.52 -7.88 4.22
CA ASN A 126 4.64 -9.24 3.69
C ASN A 126 4.93 -9.22 2.19
N ALA A 127 6.13 -9.65 1.80
CA ALA A 127 6.57 -9.67 0.40
C ALA A 127 5.77 -10.67 -0.47
N ASP A 128 5.29 -11.78 0.10
CA ASP A 128 4.49 -12.76 -0.64
C ASP A 128 3.11 -12.18 -1.00
N ASP A 129 2.48 -11.45 -0.07
CA ASP A 129 1.22 -10.76 -0.35
C ASP A 129 1.39 -9.72 -1.47
N VAL A 130 2.53 -9.01 -1.50
CA VAL A 130 2.85 -8.03 -2.54
C VAL A 130 3.09 -8.72 -3.88
N ALA A 131 3.87 -9.79 -3.91
CA ALA A 131 4.13 -10.57 -5.12
C ALA A 131 2.82 -11.12 -5.72
N ASN A 132 1.93 -11.65 -4.87
CA ASN A 132 0.62 -12.15 -5.30
C ASN A 132 -0.28 -11.02 -5.83
N ALA A 133 -0.29 -9.85 -5.18
CA ALA A 133 -1.04 -8.68 -5.65
C ALA A 133 -0.55 -8.18 -7.02
N LEU A 134 0.78 -8.12 -7.22
CA LEU A 134 1.40 -7.74 -8.49
C LEU A 134 1.10 -8.77 -9.60
N ALA A 135 1.14 -10.07 -9.27
CA ALA A 135 0.76 -11.14 -10.19
C ALA A 135 -0.71 -11.01 -10.63
N ALA A 136 -1.58 -10.59 -9.71
CA ALA A 136 -2.98 -10.26 -9.97
C ALA A 136 -3.19 -8.87 -10.63
N LYS A 137 -2.11 -8.20 -11.06
CA LYS A 137 -2.10 -6.89 -11.74
C LYS A 137 -2.60 -5.72 -10.88
N TYR A 138 -2.53 -5.85 -9.57
CA TYR A 138 -2.76 -4.75 -8.64
C TYR A 138 -1.45 -4.03 -8.30
N ALA A 139 -1.48 -2.71 -8.18
CA ALA A 139 -0.33 -1.97 -7.69
C ALA A 139 -0.09 -2.32 -6.22
N ALA A 140 1.09 -2.85 -5.92
CA ALA A 140 1.47 -3.19 -4.56
C ALA A 140 2.96 -2.95 -4.32
N ALA A 141 3.32 -2.60 -3.09
CA ALA A 141 4.71 -2.39 -2.67
C ALA A 141 4.98 -2.97 -1.29
N THR A 142 6.15 -3.57 -1.14
CA THR A 142 6.66 -4.03 0.14
C THR A 142 7.24 -2.85 0.92
N ILE A 143 6.76 -2.66 2.15
CA ILE A 143 7.37 -1.73 3.09
C ILE A 143 8.58 -2.44 3.71
N LEU A 144 9.78 -1.94 3.42
CA LEU A 144 11.02 -2.49 3.93
C LEU A 144 11.31 -2.00 5.34
N SER A 145 11.67 -2.93 6.21
CA SER A 145 12.18 -2.62 7.55
C SER A 145 13.52 -1.88 7.46
N GLY A 146 13.67 -0.80 8.21
CA GLY A 146 14.88 0.02 8.18
C GLY A 146 15.00 0.96 9.37
N THR A 147 16.07 1.74 9.46
CA THR A 147 16.17 2.74 10.53
C THR A 147 15.12 3.84 10.31
N GLN A 148 14.13 3.90 11.20
CA GLN A 148 13.14 4.97 11.29
C GLN A 148 13.86 6.31 11.55
N ARG A 149 14.34 6.97 10.50
CA ARG A 149 14.71 8.38 10.60
C ARG A 149 13.42 9.18 10.62
N LYS A 150 13.12 9.81 11.75
CA LYS A 150 12.12 10.89 11.80
C LYS A 150 12.47 11.90 10.71
N ALA A 151 11.69 11.92 9.64
CA ALA A 151 11.85 12.93 8.61
C ALA A 151 11.49 14.26 9.25
N ALA A 152 12.43 15.22 9.27
CA ALA A 152 12.18 16.56 9.83
C ALA A 152 11.12 17.36 9.05
N SER A 153 10.67 16.84 7.89
CA SER A 153 9.71 17.49 7.01
C SER A 153 8.41 16.70 6.96
N GLU A 154 7.30 17.44 7.03
CA GLU A 154 5.93 16.94 6.82
C GLU A 154 5.62 16.68 5.33
N GLN A 155 6.51 17.09 4.41
CA GLN A 155 6.34 16.85 2.98
C GLN A 155 6.38 15.34 2.66
N LEU A 156 5.44 14.90 1.82
CA LEU A 156 5.45 13.59 1.18
C LEU A 156 6.19 13.71 -0.16
N ARG A 157 7.24 12.90 -0.35
CA ARG A 157 7.99 12.81 -1.61
C ARG A 157 7.89 11.39 -2.12
N ILE A 158 7.47 11.24 -3.37
CA ILE A 158 7.33 9.96 -4.03
C ILE A 158 8.17 10.01 -5.31
N ALA A 159 9.02 9.01 -5.49
CA ALA A 159 9.77 8.79 -6.71
C ALA A 159 9.33 7.46 -7.30
N PHE A 160 9.17 7.43 -8.62
CA PHE A 160 8.85 6.23 -9.37
C PHE A 160 10.02 5.87 -10.26
N ASP A 161 10.31 4.58 -10.34
CA ASP A 161 11.02 4.07 -11.50
C ASP A 161 10.10 4.14 -12.73
N GLY A 162 10.66 4.26 -13.92
CA GLY A 162 9.88 4.33 -15.15
C GLY A 162 9.35 2.96 -15.56
N ASP A 163 10.27 2.09 -15.93
CA ASP A 163 9.98 0.78 -16.52
C ASP A 163 9.47 -0.21 -15.49
N ALA A 164 8.53 -1.07 -15.90
CA ALA A 164 7.84 -2.05 -15.06
C ALA A 164 7.07 -1.47 -13.84
N VAL A 165 7.06 -0.14 -13.66
CA VAL A 165 6.37 0.56 -12.58
C VAL A 165 5.29 1.48 -13.16
N ILE A 166 5.68 2.56 -13.85
CA ILE A 166 4.74 3.48 -14.52
C ILE A 166 4.41 2.98 -15.91
N PHE A 167 5.38 2.42 -16.62
CA PHE A 167 5.23 1.81 -17.93
C PHE A 167 5.27 0.29 -17.83
N SER A 168 4.63 -0.39 -18.78
CA SER A 168 4.60 -1.86 -18.80
C SER A 168 5.97 -2.46 -19.05
N ASP A 169 6.21 -3.66 -18.52
CA ASP A 169 7.42 -4.45 -18.71
C ASP A 169 7.48 -5.19 -20.06
N GLN A 170 6.65 -4.81 -21.05
CA GLN A 170 6.53 -5.54 -22.31
C GLN A 170 7.86 -5.60 -23.09
N SER A 171 8.58 -4.48 -23.18
CA SER A 171 9.87 -4.46 -23.88
C SER A 171 10.92 -5.34 -23.16
N GLU A 172 10.94 -5.34 -21.82
CA GLU A 172 11.84 -6.20 -21.03
C GLU A 172 11.54 -7.69 -21.24
N ARG A 173 10.26 -8.08 -21.32
CA ARG A 173 9.89 -9.48 -21.62
C ARG A 173 10.36 -9.92 -22.99
N ILE A 174 10.24 -9.07 -24.01
CA ILE A 174 10.74 -9.39 -25.37
C ILE A 174 12.25 -9.62 -25.33
N TYR A 175 12.99 -8.80 -24.57
CA TYR A 175 14.43 -8.99 -24.40
C TYR A 175 14.76 -10.32 -23.72
N GLN A 176 14.06 -10.67 -22.62
CA GLN A 176 14.33 -11.90 -21.88
C GLN A 176 13.90 -13.18 -22.63
N GLU A 177 12.80 -13.13 -23.37
CA GLU A 177 12.26 -14.30 -24.09
C GLU A 177 12.87 -14.50 -25.48
N GLN A 178 13.17 -13.41 -26.20
CA GLN A 178 13.49 -13.43 -27.63
C GLN A 178 14.86 -12.79 -27.96
N GLY A 179 15.53 -12.20 -26.97
CA GLY A 179 16.86 -11.64 -27.10
C GLY A 179 16.92 -10.24 -27.74
N LEU A 180 18.15 -9.71 -27.81
CA LEU A 180 18.41 -8.31 -28.16
C LEU A 180 17.95 -7.91 -29.58
N ALA A 181 18.02 -8.83 -30.54
CA ALA A 181 17.62 -8.56 -31.91
C ALA A 181 16.12 -8.28 -32.03
N ALA A 182 15.30 -9.13 -31.42
CA ALA A 182 13.85 -8.97 -31.38
C ALA A 182 13.43 -7.73 -30.59
N PHE A 183 14.10 -7.44 -29.47
CA PHE A 183 13.91 -6.19 -28.73
C PHE A 183 14.15 -4.95 -29.60
N THR A 184 15.29 -4.91 -30.30
CA THR A 184 15.67 -3.75 -31.13
C THR A 184 14.70 -3.55 -32.30
N GLU A 185 14.20 -4.62 -32.90
CA GLU A 185 13.18 -4.55 -33.94
C GLU A 185 11.85 -4.04 -33.39
N ASN A 186 11.41 -4.55 -32.24
CA ASN A 186 10.19 -4.10 -31.57
C ASN A 186 10.24 -2.62 -31.18
N GLU A 187 11.36 -2.14 -30.63
CA GLU A 187 11.57 -0.72 -30.31
C GLU A 187 11.49 0.17 -31.55
N LYS A 188 12.04 -0.27 -32.69
CA LYS A 188 11.96 0.48 -33.95
C LYS A 188 10.54 0.54 -34.51
N VAL A 189 9.83 -0.59 -34.50
CA VAL A 189 8.45 -0.68 -35.02
C VAL A 189 7.48 0.09 -34.13
N SER A 190 7.67 0.02 -32.81
CA SER A 190 6.79 0.61 -31.81
C SER A 190 7.22 2.01 -31.35
N ALA A 191 8.23 2.63 -31.96
CA ALA A 191 8.81 3.92 -31.54
C ALA A 191 7.79 5.08 -31.40
N LYS A 192 6.66 5.03 -32.10
CA LYS A 192 5.59 6.04 -32.04
C LYS A 192 4.35 5.58 -31.26
N ILE A 193 4.39 4.38 -30.69
CA ILE A 193 3.31 3.79 -29.92
C ILE A 193 3.63 4.03 -28.45
N PRO A 194 2.81 4.80 -27.71
CA PRO A 194 3.03 4.99 -26.29
C PRO A 194 3.06 3.65 -25.55
N LEU A 195 4.02 3.49 -24.63
CA LEU A 195 4.08 2.29 -23.81
C LEU A 195 2.77 2.13 -23.01
N PRO A 196 2.23 0.90 -22.93
CA PRO A 196 1.11 0.62 -22.05
C PRO A 196 1.44 0.98 -20.60
N GLY A 197 0.40 1.29 -19.82
CA GLY A 197 0.55 1.58 -18.41
C GLY A 197 1.03 0.37 -17.61
N GLY A 198 1.99 0.61 -16.73
CA GLY A 198 2.40 -0.32 -15.68
C GLY A 198 1.40 -0.33 -14.51
N PRO A 199 1.62 -1.22 -13.52
CA PRO A 199 0.70 -1.38 -12.40
C PRO A 199 0.49 -0.08 -11.60
N PHE A 200 1.48 0.80 -11.52
CA PHE A 200 1.40 2.03 -10.73
C PHE A 200 0.84 3.23 -11.49
N LYS A 201 0.50 3.08 -12.78
CA LYS A 201 -0.06 4.19 -13.59
C LYS A 201 -1.28 4.82 -12.91
N GLY A 202 -2.23 4.01 -12.44
CA GLY A 202 -3.45 4.52 -11.78
C GLY A 202 -3.17 5.23 -10.45
N PHE A 203 -2.14 4.79 -9.73
CA PHE A 203 -1.68 5.47 -8.52
C PHE A 203 -1.04 6.83 -8.84
N LEU A 204 -0.21 6.90 -9.88
CA LEU A 204 0.39 8.15 -10.34
C LEU A 204 -0.68 9.15 -10.83
N GLU A 205 -1.66 8.69 -11.61
CA GLU A 205 -2.78 9.53 -12.08
C GLU A 205 -3.56 10.12 -10.89
N ALA A 206 -3.83 9.30 -9.86
CA ALA A 206 -4.49 9.75 -8.64
C ALA A 206 -3.68 10.81 -7.87
N LEU A 207 -2.36 10.60 -7.73
CA LEU A 207 -1.48 11.58 -7.08
C LEU A 207 -1.41 12.89 -7.86
N GLN A 208 -1.27 12.82 -9.18
CA GLN A 208 -1.23 14.01 -10.04
C GLN A 208 -2.54 14.81 -9.93
N SER A 209 -3.68 14.13 -9.92
CA SER A 209 -4.99 14.80 -9.76
C SER A 209 -5.15 15.47 -8.39
N ILE A 210 -4.53 14.93 -7.34
CA ILE A 210 -4.49 15.57 -6.02
C ILE A 210 -3.55 16.77 -6.05
N GLN A 211 -2.34 16.61 -6.59
CA GLN A 211 -1.33 17.66 -6.67
C GLN A 211 -1.84 18.89 -7.43
N ALA A 212 -2.59 18.70 -8.52
CA ALA A 212 -3.18 19.77 -9.32
C ALA A 212 -4.22 20.63 -8.57
N GLN A 213 -4.67 20.21 -7.39
CA GLN A 213 -5.57 21.00 -6.53
C GLN A 213 -4.82 21.94 -5.59
N PHE A 214 -3.49 21.81 -5.49
CA PHE A 214 -2.63 22.70 -4.73
C PHE A 214 -1.98 23.71 -5.68
N SER A 215 -1.77 24.93 -5.19
CA SER A 215 -1.05 25.95 -5.96
C SER A 215 0.43 25.58 -6.04
N GLU A 216 1.08 25.90 -7.16
CA GLU A 216 2.54 25.89 -7.22
C GLU A 216 3.04 27.06 -6.35
N ASP A 217 3.58 26.75 -5.17
CA ASP A 217 4.37 27.70 -4.39
C ASP A 217 5.74 27.94 -5.05
#